data_AF-A0ABD0RL73-F1
#
_entry.id   AF-A0ABD0RL73-F1
#
_cell.length_a   1.000
_cell.length_b   1.000
_cell.length_c   1.000
_cell.angle_alpha   90.00
_cell.angle_beta   90.00
_cell.angle_gamma   90.00
#
_symmetry.space_group_name_H-M   'P 1'
#
loop_
_entity.id
_entity.type
_entity.pdbx_description
1 polymer ?
#
loop_
_entity_poly.entity_id
_entity_poly.type
_entity_poly.pdbx_seq_one_letter_code
_entity_poly.pdbx_strand_id
1 'polypeptide(L)'
;ILIVTLRAAFPNVIRFCCCAAAIYMGYCFCGWIVLGPYHAKFRSLSTVSECLFSLINGDDMFATFSEVEQSGALVWVFSQFYLYTFISLFIYMVLSLFIALITGAYDTIT
;
A
#
# COMPACT_ATOMS: atom_id res chain seq x y z
N ILE A 1 -11.39 -11.49 25.85
CA ILE A 1 -12.25 -11.05 24.73
C ILE A 1 -11.39 -10.70 23.51
N LEU A 2 -10.50 -9.69 23.57
CA LEU A 2 -9.64 -9.29 22.43
C LEU A 2 -8.86 -10.43 21.75
N ILE A 3 -8.19 -11.31 22.51
CA ILE A 3 -7.42 -12.44 21.94
C ILE A 3 -8.33 -13.44 21.22
N VAL A 4 -9.56 -13.65 21.72
CA VAL A 4 -10.54 -14.56 21.11
C VAL A 4 -11.07 -13.94 19.81
N THR A 5 -11.33 -12.63 19.81
CA THR A 5 -11.69 -11.85 18.62
C THR A 5 -10.63 -11.89 17.55
N LEU A 6 -9.36 -11.69 17.93
CA LEU A 6 -8.25 -11.78 16.98
C LEU A 6 -8.17 -13.19 16.37
N ARG A 7 -8.33 -14.25 17.18
CA ARG A 7 -8.28 -15.64 16.71
C ARG A 7 -9.43 -15.99 15.78
N ALA A 8 -10.63 -15.43 16.01
CA ALA A 8 -11.79 -15.62 15.15
C ALA A 8 -11.67 -14.83 13.83
N ALA A 9 -11.10 -13.62 13.88
CA ALA A 9 -10.85 -12.79 12.69
C ALA A 9 -9.69 -13.33 11.83
N PHE A 10 -8.71 -13.99 12.44
CA PHE A 10 -7.46 -14.44 11.83
C PHE A 10 -7.60 -15.13 10.46
N PRO A 11 -8.45 -16.15 10.26
CA PRO A 11 -8.56 -16.82 8.96
C PRO A 11 -9.10 -15.91 7.85
N ASN A 12 -10.04 -15.01 8.17
CA ASN A 12 -10.59 -14.07 7.20
C ASN A 12 -9.58 -12.96 6.88
N VAL A 13 -8.87 -12.47 7.90
CA VAL A 13 -7.79 -11.48 7.75
C VAL A 13 -6.67 -12.03 6.88
N ILE A 14 -6.24 -13.27 7.05
CA ILE A 14 -5.19 -13.88 6.20
C ILE A 14 -5.61 -13.89 4.73
N ARG A 15 -6.84 -14.34 4.42
CA ARG A 15 -7.33 -14.38 3.04
C ARG A 15 -7.35 -12.99 2.41
N PHE A 16 -7.81 -12.00 3.16
CA PHE A 16 -7.80 -10.61 2.74
C PHE A 16 -6.38 -10.08 2.52
N CYS A 17 -5.47 -10.35 3.47
CA CYS A 17 -4.06 -9.97 3.36
C CYS A 17 -3.37 -10.63 2.15
N CYS A 18 -3.69 -11.88 1.80
CA CYS A 18 -3.16 -12.52 0.60
C CYS A 18 -3.59 -11.78 -0.68
N CYS A 19 -4.86 -11.38 -0.78
CA CYS A 19 -5.34 -10.59 -1.92
C CYS A 19 -4.68 -9.21 -1.97
N ALA A 20 -4.59 -8.53 -0.82
CA ALA A 20 -3.93 -7.23 -0.73
C ALA A 20 -2.43 -7.32 -1.09
N ALA A 21 -1.75 -8.40 -0.66
CA ALA A 21 -0.36 -8.65 -1.00
C ALA A 21 -0.14 -8.86 -2.51
N ALA A 22 -1.06 -9.53 -3.20
CA ALA A 22 -0.98 -9.68 -4.66
C ALA A 22 -1.06 -8.31 -5.38
N ILE A 23 -1.98 -7.43 -4.95
CA ILE A 23 -2.10 -6.08 -5.49
C ILE A 23 -0.84 -5.27 -5.17
N TYR A 24 -0.36 -5.34 -3.91
CA TYR A 24 0.83 -4.66 -3.45
C TYR A 24 2.07 -5.05 -4.25
N MET A 25 2.27 -6.34 -4.52
CA MET A 25 3.36 -6.82 -5.38
C MET A 25 3.22 -6.28 -6.80
N GLY A 26 2.01 -6.21 -7.36
CA GLY A 26 1.77 -5.60 -8.68
C GLY A 26 2.23 -4.15 -8.73
N TYR A 27 1.92 -3.35 -7.70
CA TYR A 27 2.43 -2.00 -7.55
C TYR A 27 3.96 -2.01 -7.42
N CYS A 28 4.55 -2.83 -6.56
CA CYS A 28 6.01 -2.93 -6.42
C CYS A 28 6.74 -3.18 -7.75
N PHE A 29 6.27 -4.15 -8.55
CA PHE A 29 6.87 -4.44 -9.85
C PHE A 29 6.66 -3.29 -10.84
N CYS A 30 5.47 -2.71 -10.89
CA CYS A 30 5.16 -1.59 -11.77
C CYS A 30 6.03 -0.36 -11.44
N GLY A 31 6.11 0.01 -10.17
CA GLY A 31 6.94 1.12 -9.71
C GLY A 31 8.43 0.86 -9.95
N TRP A 32 8.92 -0.35 -9.67
CA TRP A 32 10.32 -0.72 -9.91
C TRP A 32 10.71 -0.58 -11.39
N ILE A 33 9.89 -1.12 -12.31
CA ILE A 33 10.22 -1.13 -13.73
C ILE A 33 10.09 0.27 -14.35
N VAL A 34 9.05 1.03 -13.99
CA VAL A 34 8.75 2.31 -14.64
C VAL A 34 9.52 3.47 -14.01
N LEU A 35 9.58 3.54 -12.66
CA LEU A 35 10.20 4.64 -11.93
C LEU A 35 11.66 4.36 -11.56
N GLY A 36 12.13 3.11 -11.64
CA GLY A 36 13.50 2.72 -11.27
C GLY A 36 14.64 3.47 -11.97
N PRO A 37 14.58 3.76 -13.29
CA PRO A 37 15.63 4.54 -13.94
C PRO A 37 15.58 6.04 -13.60
N TYR A 38 14.47 6.53 -13.05
CA TYR A 38 14.24 7.96 -12.78
C TYR A 38 14.31 8.32 -11.28
N HIS A 39 14.24 7.35 -10.37
CA HIS A 39 14.10 7.60 -8.94
C HIS A 39 15.00 6.69 -8.10
N ALA A 40 15.76 7.28 -7.17
CA ALA A 40 16.69 6.53 -6.31
C ALA A 40 15.97 5.52 -5.40
N LYS A 41 14.80 5.90 -4.85
CA LYS A 41 13.93 5.05 -4.02
C LYS A 41 13.39 3.83 -4.78
N PHE A 42 13.30 3.91 -6.11
CA PHE A 42 12.75 2.85 -6.95
C PHE A 42 13.81 1.98 -7.63
N ARG A 43 15.09 2.05 -7.22
CA ARG A 43 16.17 1.26 -7.86
C ARG A 43 16.09 -0.25 -7.62
N SER A 44 15.59 -0.67 -6.47
CA SER A 44 15.51 -2.08 -6.10
C SER A 44 14.11 -2.43 -5.60
N LEU A 45 13.68 -3.67 -5.79
CA LEU A 45 12.38 -4.12 -5.30
C LEU A 45 12.23 -3.92 -3.77
N SER A 46 13.31 -4.05 -3.01
CA SER A 46 13.33 -3.83 -1.55
C SER A 46 13.02 -2.38 -1.20
N THR A 47 13.73 -1.43 -1.81
CA THR A 47 13.54 0.00 -1.54
C THR A 47 12.17 0.49 -2.04
N VAL A 48 11.65 -0.08 -3.12
CA VAL A 48 10.27 0.17 -3.58
C VAL A 48 9.27 -0.28 -2.53
N SER A 49 9.44 -1.49 -1.99
CA SER A 49 8.56 -1.98 -0.93
C SER A 49 8.67 -1.14 0.34
N GLU A 50 9.87 -0.70 0.73
CA GLU A 50 10.03 0.19 1.89
C GLU A 50 9.29 1.52 1.69
N CYS A 51 9.38 2.10 0.50
CA CYS A 51 8.69 3.34 0.12
C CYS A 51 7.17 3.18 0.09
N LEU A 52 6.66 2.11 -0.54
CA LEU A 52 5.22 1.85 -0.57
C LEU A 52 4.67 1.54 0.82
N PHE A 53 5.43 0.83 1.66
CA PHE A 53 5.03 0.57 3.03
C PHE A 53 5.01 1.86 3.87
N SER A 54 6.00 2.74 3.75
CA SER A 54 5.99 4.05 4.44
C SER A 54 4.80 4.91 4.01
N LEU A 55 4.49 4.92 2.71
CA LEU A 55 3.33 5.62 2.14
C LEU A 55 1.99 5.12 2.70
N ILE A 56 1.80 3.81 2.86
CA ILE A 56 0.59 3.24 3.49
C ILE A 56 0.43 3.76 4.92
N ASN A 57 1.54 3.93 5.65
CA ASN A 57 1.55 4.43 7.03
C ASN A 57 1.46 5.96 7.13
N GLY A 58 1.41 6.67 6.00
CA GLY A 58 1.29 8.13 5.98
C GLY A 58 2.62 8.89 6.02
N ASP A 59 3.75 8.22 5.81
CA ASP A 59 5.08 8.82 5.87
C ASP A 59 5.63 9.20 4.47
N ASP A 60 6.37 10.31 4.42
CA ASP A 60 7.17 10.80 3.29
C ASP A 60 6.43 10.97 1.92
N MET A 61 5.12 11.28 1.95
CA MET A 61 4.31 11.46 0.73
C MET A 61 4.81 12.60 -0.16
N PHE A 62 5.03 13.80 0.41
CA PHE A 62 5.38 15.00 -0.36
C PHE A 62 6.78 14.91 -0.98
N ALA A 63 7.75 14.33 -0.26
CA ALA A 63 9.12 14.17 -0.77
C ALA A 63 9.16 13.24 -1.99
N THR A 64 8.31 12.20 -2.02
CA THR A 64 8.20 11.29 -3.16
C THR A 64 7.61 11.99 -4.40
N PHE A 65 6.74 12.99 -4.21
CA PHE A 65 6.19 13.76 -5.33
C PHE A 65 7.16 14.83 -5.87
N SER A 66 7.98 15.44 -5.00
CA SER A 66 8.90 16.53 -5.39
C SER A 66 10.16 16.04 -6.10
N GLU A 67 10.67 14.85 -5.77
CA GLU A 67 11.83 14.27 -6.46
C GLU A 67 11.53 13.87 -7.92
N VAL A 68 10.26 13.60 -8.27
CA VAL A 68 9.86 13.16 -9.62
C VAL A 68 9.83 14.29 -10.65
N GLU A 69 9.60 15.54 -10.21
CA GLU A 69 9.37 16.70 -11.09
C GLU A 69 10.52 16.94 -12.09
N GLN A 70 11.75 16.51 -11.76
CA GLN A 70 12.93 16.78 -12.57
C GLN A 70 13.17 15.79 -13.73
N SER A 71 12.40 14.70 -13.85
CA SER A 71 12.69 13.61 -14.80
C SER A 71 11.90 13.67 -16.12
N GLY A 72 10.82 14.45 -16.20
CA GLY A 72 10.03 14.66 -17.42
C GLY A 72 8.51 14.55 -17.21
N ALA A 73 7.74 15.30 -18.00
CA ALA A 73 6.29 15.47 -17.80
C ALA A 73 5.48 14.16 -17.83
N LEU A 74 5.80 13.22 -18.73
CA LEU A 74 5.08 11.93 -18.81
C LEU A 74 5.34 11.04 -17.60
N VAL A 75 6.61 10.96 -17.14
CA VAL A 75 6.99 10.19 -15.95
C VAL A 75 6.36 10.82 -14.69
N TRP A 76 6.30 12.15 -14.65
CA TRP A 76 5.65 12.89 -13.58
C TRP A 76 4.14 12.61 -13.48
N VAL A 77 3.40 12.72 -14.59
CA VAL A 77 1.96 12.39 -14.61
C VAL A 77 1.72 10.92 -14.24
N PHE A 78 2.54 10.00 -14.75
CA PHE A 78 2.43 8.59 -14.40
C PHE A 78 2.66 8.36 -12.91
N SER A 79 3.70 8.95 -12.33
CA SER A 79 4.00 8.84 -10.90
C SER A 79 2.87 9.38 -10.03
N GLN A 80 2.31 10.54 -10.41
CA GLN A 80 1.16 11.13 -9.73
C GLN A 80 -0.02 10.17 -9.69
N PHE A 81 -0.41 9.63 -10.86
CA PHE A 81 -1.52 8.69 -10.95
C PHE A 81 -1.24 7.39 -10.17
N TYR A 82 -0.03 6.86 -10.29
CA TYR A 82 0.43 5.66 -9.60
C TYR A 82 0.35 5.81 -8.07
N LEU A 83 0.92 6.90 -7.52
CA LEU A 83 0.93 7.16 -6.08
C LEU A 83 -0.49 7.48 -5.57
N TYR A 84 -1.28 8.29 -6.27
CA TYR A 84 -2.65 8.59 -5.84
C TYR A 84 -3.56 7.37 -5.83
N THR A 85 -3.49 6.51 -6.86
CA THR A 85 -4.26 5.26 -6.88
C THR A 85 -3.80 4.30 -5.80
N PHE A 86 -2.48 4.17 -5.57
CA PHE A 86 -1.95 3.34 -4.49
C PHE A 86 -2.41 3.81 -3.10
N ILE A 87 -2.21 5.09 -2.79
CA ILE A 87 -2.57 5.69 -1.49
C ILE A 87 -4.07 5.57 -1.24
N SER A 88 -4.89 5.95 -2.22
CA SER A 88 -6.34 5.90 -2.06
C SER A 88 -6.86 4.47 -1.87
N LEU A 89 -6.34 3.51 -2.63
CA LEU A 89 -6.74 2.11 -2.51
C LEU A 89 -6.29 1.51 -1.18
N PHE A 90 -5.03 1.64 -0.80
CA PHE A 90 -4.53 0.99 0.42
C PHE A 90 -4.99 1.69 1.71
N ILE A 91 -5.00 3.02 1.76
CA ILE A 91 -5.42 3.73 2.98
C ILE A 91 -6.94 3.70 3.13
N TYR A 92 -7.72 4.04 2.09
CA TYR A 92 -9.16 4.17 2.25
C TYR A 92 -9.93 2.86 2.06
N MET A 93 -9.51 1.96 1.18
CA MET A 93 -10.23 0.70 0.98
C MET A 93 -9.64 -0.42 1.83
N VAL A 94 -8.34 -0.68 1.73
CA VAL A 94 -7.73 -1.85 2.38
C VAL A 94 -7.75 -1.71 3.90
N LEU A 95 -7.36 -0.54 4.42
CA LEU A 95 -7.37 -0.28 5.86
C LEU A 95 -8.80 -0.29 6.43
N SER A 96 -9.77 0.30 5.71
CA SER A 96 -11.17 0.30 6.14
C SER A 96 -11.78 -1.10 6.18
N LEU A 97 -11.47 -1.95 5.18
CA LEU A 97 -11.90 -3.35 5.16
C LEU A 97 -11.25 -4.16 6.28
N PHE A 98 -9.98 -3.87 6.62
CA PHE A 98 -9.31 -4.50 7.74
C PHE A 98 -9.97 -4.16 9.07
N ILE A 99 -10.31 -2.88 9.30
CA ILE A 99 -11.07 -2.45 10.49
C ILE A 99 -12.44 -3.12 10.51
N ALA A 100 -13.17 -3.14 9.38
CA ALA A 100 -14.48 -3.77 9.28
C ALA A 100 -14.46 -5.28 9.60
N LEU A 101 -13.41 -6.00 9.19
CA LEU A 101 -13.23 -7.42 9.51
C LEU A 101 -13.01 -7.65 11.01
N ILE A 102 -12.22 -6.80 11.66
CA ILE A 102 -11.98 -6.90 13.11
C ILE A 102 -13.25 -6.56 13.88
N THR A 103 -13.94 -5.48 13.52
CA THR A 103 -15.21 -5.08 14.15
C THR A 103 -16.28 -6.16 13.97
N GLY A 104 -16.44 -6.73 12.78
CA GLY A 104 -17.40 -7.81 12.55
C GLY A 104 -17.11 -9.07 13.36
N ALA A 105 -15.83 -9.42 13.57
CA ALA A 105 -15.45 -10.51 14.45
C ALA A 105 -15.69 -10.19 15.94
N TYR A 106 -15.56 -8.93 16.34
CA TYR A 106 -15.86 -8.46 17.70
C TYR A 106 -17.35 -8.58 18.01
N ASP A 107 -18.20 -8.15 17.07
CA ASP A 107 -19.67 -8.21 17.19
C ASP A 107 -20.21 -9.66 17.16
N THR A 108 -19.47 -10.61 16.59
CA THR A 108 -19.88 -12.04 16.60
C THR A 108 -19.62 -12.72 17.94
N ILE A 109 -18.69 -12.19 18.75
CA ILE A 109 -18.28 -12.77 20.04
C ILE A 109 -19.05 -12.16 21.22
N THR A 110 -19.59 -10.95 21.05
CA THR A 110 -20.39 -10.23 22.05
C THR A 110 -21.87 -10.53 21.83
#